data_AF-A0A0P7BEM8-F1
#
_entry.id   AF-A0A0P7BEM8-F1
#
_cell.length_a   1.000
_cell.length_b   1.000
_cell.length_c   1.000
_cell.angle_alpha   90.00
_cell.angle_beta   90.00
_cell.angle_gamma   90.00
#
_symmetry.space_group_name_H-M   'P 1'
#
loop_
_entity.id
_entity.type
_entity.pdbx_description
1 polymer ?
#
loop_
_entity_poly.entity_id
_entity_poly.type
_entity_poly.pdbx_seq_one_letter_code
_entity_poly.pdbx_strand_id
1 'polypeptide(L)' 'MTKDQKNEQEKEFSIQPIKESGDSKVGAFNAHPGPAVPKEMPQEEGTKEERKAKMEALNKK' A
#
# COMPACT_ATOMS: atom_id res chain seq x y z
N MET A 1 -10.14 46.89 -3.90
CA MET A 1 -10.11 45.42 -3.93
C MET A 1 -9.07 45.02 -4.98
N THR A 2 -7.83 44.86 -4.53
CA THR A 2 -6.61 44.68 -5.33
C THR A 2 -6.59 43.29 -5.98
N LYS A 3 -6.18 43.24 -7.25
CA LYS A 3 -6.13 42.03 -8.10
C LYS A 3 -4.88 41.16 -7.85
N ASP A 4 -4.20 41.37 -6.73
CA ASP A 4 -2.87 40.78 -6.48
C ASP A 4 -2.92 39.51 -5.63
N GLN A 5 -4.09 39.08 -5.14
CA GLN A 5 -4.20 37.89 -4.29
C GLN A 5 -4.38 36.57 -5.07
N LYS A 6 -4.45 36.60 -6.40
CA LYS A 6 -4.74 35.40 -7.20
C LYS A 6 -3.52 34.65 -7.73
N ASN A 7 -2.31 35.21 -7.55
CA ASN A 7 -1.10 34.69 -8.20
C ASN A 7 -0.16 33.91 -7.23
N GLU A 8 -0.51 33.84 -5.95
CA GLU A 8 0.32 33.16 -4.93
C GLU A 8 -0.07 31.69 -4.69
N GLN A 9 -1.24 31.25 -5.17
CA GLN A 9 -1.77 29.90 -4.91
C GLN A 9 -1.41 28.84 -5.97
N GLU A 10 -0.84 29.24 -7.12
CA GLU A 10 -0.52 28.31 -8.22
C GLU A 10 0.89 27.71 -8.14
N LYS A 11 1.64 27.95 -7.05
CA LYS A 11 3.02 27.47 -6.85
C LYS A 11 3.15 26.30 -5.87
N GLU A 12 2.07 25.56 -5.60
CA GLU A 12 2.10 24.51 -4.57
C GLU A 12 2.71 23.17 -5.01
N PHE A 13 3.10 22.99 -6.28
CA PHE A 13 3.82 21.79 -6.70
C PHE A 13 4.94 22.12 -7.68
N SER A 14 6.13 22.43 -7.15
CA SER A 14 7.36 22.34 -7.93
C SER A 14 7.64 20.86 -8.18
N ILE A 15 7.16 20.35 -9.32
CA ILE A 15 7.55 19.02 -9.80
C ILE A 15 9.04 19.06 -10.15
N GLN A 16 9.83 18.37 -9.33
CA GLN A 16 11.25 18.15 -9.59
C GLN A 16 11.41 17.51 -10.98
N PRO A 17 12.36 17.95 -11.82
CA PRO A 17 12.58 17.34 -13.12
C PRO A 17 12.97 15.87 -12.95
N ILE A 18 12.15 14.99 -13.54
CA ILE A 18 12.41 13.54 -13.52
C ILE A 18 13.60 13.28 -14.44
N LYS A 19 14.71 12.80 -13.88
CA LYS A 19 15.85 12.33 -14.67
C LYS A 19 15.44 11.03 -15.35
N GLU A 20 15.39 11.04 -16.68
CA GLU A 20 14.89 9.94 -17.54
C GLU A 20 15.86 8.75 -17.64
N SER A 21 16.56 8.42 -16.56
CA SER A 21 17.48 7.27 -16.50
C SER A 21 17.35 6.56 -15.15
N GLY A 22 16.13 6.18 -14.82
CA GLY A 22 15.88 5.13 -13.85
C GLY A 22 15.67 3.83 -14.61
N ASP A 23 16.71 3.00 -14.73
CA ASP A 23 16.56 1.60 -15.13
C ASP A 23 15.52 0.98 -14.20
N SER A 24 14.27 0.89 -14.68
CA SER A 24 13.17 0.35 -13.91
C SER A 24 13.37 -1.15 -13.84
N LYS A 25 14.09 -1.60 -12.80
CA LYS A 25 14.33 -3.02 -12.50
C LYS A 25 13.03 -3.80 -12.28
N VAL A 26 11.90 -3.10 -12.13
CA VAL A 26 10.55 -3.65 -12.03
C VAL A 26 9.92 -3.79 -13.43
N GLY A 27 10.52 -4.63 -14.28
CA GLY A 27 9.91 -5.02 -15.55
C GLY A 27 8.90 -6.15 -15.35
N ALA A 28 7.83 -6.21 -16.14
CA ALA A 28 6.83 -7.29 -16.06
C ALA A 28 7.45 -8.69 -16.19
N PHE A 29 8.55 -8.81 -16.93
CA PHE A 29 9.33 -10.05 -17.12
C PHE A 29 10.42 -10.26 -16.05
N ASN A 30 10.67 -9.28 -15.18
CA ASN A 30 11.54 -9.37 -14.01
C ASN A 30 10.73 -9.61 -12.71
N ALA A 31 9.42 -9.86 -12.82
CA ALA A 31 8.61 -10.23 -11.68
C ALA A 31 9.14 -11.55 -11.12
N HIS A 32 9.54 -11.55 -9.85
CA HIS A 32 10.02 -12.76 -9.18
C HIS A 32 8.95 -13.88 -9.26
N PRO A 33 9.39 -15.15 -9.33
CA PRO A 33 8.48 -16.30 -9.40
C PRO A 33 7.60 -16.36 -8.15
N GLY A 34 6.33 -15.95 -8.30
CA GLY A 34 5.31 -15.98 -7.26
C GLY A 34 5.63 -15.17 -6.00
N PRO A 35 4.66 -15.03 -5.08
CA PRO A 35 4.96 -14.57 -3.73
C PRO A 35 5.87 -15.59 -3.03
N ALA A 36 6.81 -15.11 -2.22
CA ALA A 36 7.61 -15.96 -1.36
C ALA A 36 6.67 -16.74 -0.42
N VAL A 37 6.69 -18.07 -0.52
CA VAL A 37 5.93 -18.93 0.39
C VAL A 37 6.74 -19.06 1.68
N PRO A 38 6.20 -18.61 2.84
CA PRO A 38 6.91 -18.78 4.11
C PRO A 38 7.05 -20.27 4.43
N LYS A 39 8.23 -20.65 4.94
CA LYS A 39 8.54 -22.05 5.28
C LYS A 39 7.61 -22.60 6.38
N GLU A 40 7.19 -21.74 7.30
CA GLU A 40 6.31 -22.07 8.41
C GLU A 40 5.26 -20.96 8.57
N MET A 41 4.02 -21.35 8.85
CA MET A 41 2.97 -20.40 9.17
C MET A 41 3.10 -19.94 10.62
N PRO A 42 2.76 -18.68 10.94
CA PRO A 42 2.74 -18.21 12.31
C PRO A 42 1.78 -19.05 13.15
N GLN A 43 2.09 -19.16 14.44
CA GLN A 43 1.22 -19.83 15.39
C GLN A 43 -0.15 -19.14 15.40
N GLU A 44 -1.21 -19.93 15.29
CA GLU A 44 -2.57 -19.39 15.36
C GLU A 44 -2.82 -18.79 16.75
N GLU A 45 -3.25 -17.53 16.78
CA GLU A 45 -3.56 -16.84 18.03
C GLU A 45 -4.81 -17.43 18.71
N GLY A 46 -4.76 -17.48 20.05
CA GLY A 46 -5.90 -17.83 20.89
C GLY A 46 -6.25 -19.32 20.95
N THR A 47 -7.23 -19.64 21.79
CA THR A 47 -7.76 -21.00 21.99
C THR A 47 -8.75 -21.38 20.89
N LYS A 48 -9.06 -22.68 20.75
CA LYS A 48 -10.03 -23.16 19.74
C LYS A 48 -11.42 -22.57 20.01
N GLU A 49 -11.76 -22.38 21.27
CA GLU A 49 -13.02 -21.84 21.77
C GLU A 49 -13.19 -20.38 21.36
N GLU A 50 -12.15 -19.55 21.55
CA GLU A 50 -12.15 -18.14 21.13
C GLU A 50 -12.36 -17.98 19.63
N ARG A 51 -11.75 -18.87 18.82
CA ARG A 51 -11.93 -18.85 17.37
C ARG A 51 -13.35 -19.20 16.95
N LYS A 52 -13.98 -20.18 17.60
CA LYS A 52 -15.38 -20.53 17.35
C LYS A 52 -16.31 -19.34 17.68
N ALA A 53 -16.11 -18.72 18.84
CA ALA A 53 -16.89 -17.55 19.24
C ALA A 53 -16.72 -16.38 18.24
N LYS A 54 -15.49 -16.11 17.80
CA LYS A 54 -15.21 -15.05 16.80
C LYS A 54 -15.84 -15.37 15.44
N MET A 55 -15.80 -16.62 15.01
CA MET A 55 -16.42 -17.08 13.77
C MET A 55 -17.95 -16.90 13.82
N GLU A 56 -18.60 -17.34 14.90
CA GLU A 56 -20.03 -17.17 15.08
C GLU A 56 -20.45 -15.70 15.14
N ALA A 57 -19.66 -14.85 15.80
CA ALA A 57 -19.92 -13.42 15.86
C ALA A 57 -19.81 -12.74 14.49
N LEU A 58 -18.86 -13.18 13.63
CA LEU A 58 -18.69 -12.65 12.28
C LEU A 58 -19.77 -13.13 11.32
N ASN A 59 -20.21 -14.39 11.43
CA ASN A 59 -21.25 -14.97 10.55
C ASN A 59 -22.67 -14.45 10.84
N LYS A 60 -22.88 -13.81 11.99
CA LYS A 60 -24.17 -13.19 12.38
C LYS A 60 -24.32 -11.74 11.90
N LYS A 61 -23.32 -11.19 11.20
CA LYS A 61 -23.42 -9.92 10.49
C LYS A 61 -23.99 -10.12 9.10
#